data_AF-A0A1H6WEI4-F1
#
_entry.id   AF-A0A1H6WEI4-F1
#
_cell.length_a   1.000
_cell.length_b   1.000
_cell.length_c   1.000
_cell.angle_alpha   90.00
_cell.angle_beta   90.00
_cell.angle_gamma   90.00
#
_symmetry.space_group_name_H-M   'P 1'
#
loop_
_entity.id
_entity.type
_entity.pdbx_description
1 polymer ?
#
loop_
_entity_poly.entity_id
_entity_poly.type
_entity_poly.pdbx_seq_one_letter_code
_entity_poly.pdbx_strand_id
1 'polypeptide(L)' 'MRYCVNVDAVIAALLLKVLWKPLRRGELSEADLETAAFTIFLYPRMLDCAAEIDDHLNRGRNMDTRTAASLCHFVA' A
#
# COMPACT_ATOMS: atom_id res chain seq x y z
N MET A 1 17.95 15.39 -11.30
CA MET A 1 16.53 14.97 -11.30
C MET A 1 16.49 13.47 -11.56
N ARG A 2 16.08 12.63 -10.61
CA ARG A 2 15.88 11.19 -10.87
C ARG A 2 14.39 10.97 -11.05
N TYR A 3 13.95 10.91 -12.31
CA TYR A 3 12.63 10.41 -12.66
C TYR A 3 12.70 8.88 -12.64
N CYS A 4 12.52 8.28 -11.45
CA CYS A 4 12.33 6.86 -11.31
C CYS A 4 10.83 6.54 -11.37
N VAL A 5 10.48 5.40 -11.95
CA VAL A 5 9.10 4.91 -11.95
C VAL A 5 8.74 4.53 -10.51
N ASN A 6 7.61 5.05 -10.01
CA ASN A 6 7.09 4.71 -8.68
C ASN A 6 6.73 3.21 -8.61
N VAL A 7 6.84 2.61 -7.43
CA VAL A 7 6.48 1.21 -7.17
C VAL A 7 5.04 0.91 -7.58
N ASP A 8 4.11 1.87 -7.40
CA ASP A 8 2.71 1.70 -7.81
C ASP A 8 2.59 1.44 -9.32
N ALA A 9 3.33 2.20 -10.13
CA ALA A 9 3.36 2.04 -11.58
C ALA A 9 4.07 0.73 -11.99
N VAL A 10 5.10 0.31 -11.24
CA VAL A 10 5.76 -0.98 -11.46
C VAL A 10 4.81 -2.14 -11.18
N ILE A 11 4.12 -2.12 -10.04
CA ILE A 11 3.15 -3.16 -9.64
C ILE A 11 2.01 -3.23 -10.65
N ALA A 12 1.43 -2.09 -11.05
CA ALA A 12 0.36 -2.05 -12.05
C ALA A 12 0.79 -2.66 -13.39
N ALA A 13 1.97 -2.29 -13.90
CA ALA A 13 2.49 -2.82 -15.16
C ALA A 13 2.78 -4.33 -15.09
N LEU A 14 3.35 -4.81 -13.98
CA LEU A 14 3.64 -6.23 -13.77
C LEU A 14 2.35 -7.05 -13.61
N LEU A 15 1.39 -6.55 -12.84
CA LEU A 15 0.09 -7.19 -12.65
C LEU A 15 -0.65 -7.32 -13.99
N LEU A 16 -0.71 -6.23 -14.77
CA LEU A 16 -1.31 -6.25 -16.10
C LEU A 16 -0.62 -7.25 -17.02
N LYS A 17 0.73 -7.30 -17.01
CA LYS A 17 1.50 -8.27 -17.79
C LYS A 17 1.14 -9.72 -17.44
N VAL A 18 0.94 -10.04 -16.17
CA VAL A 18 0.56 -11.37 -15.70
C VAL A 18 -0.88 -11.72 -16.09
N LEU A 19 -1.81 -10.77 -15.90
CA LEU A 19 -3.25 -11.00 -16.11
C LEU A 19 -3.72 -10.73 -17.55
N TRP A 20 -2.83 -10.30 -18.43
CA TRP A 20 -3.15 -9.91 -19.80
C TRP A 20 -3.86 -11.01 -20.59
N LYS A 21 -3.35 -12.25 -20.54
CA LYS A 21 -3.94 -13.36 -21.32
C LYS A 21 -5.36 -13.71 -20.84
N PRO A 22 -5.62 -13.96 -19.53
CA PRO A 22 -6.97 -14.17 -19.02
C PRO A 22 -7.94 -13.03 -19.36
N LEU A 23 -7.51 -11.78 -19.19
CA LEU A 23 -8.31 -10.60 -19.56
C LEU A 23 -8.72 -10.63 -21.04
N ARG A 24 -7.74 -10.87 -21.93
CA ARG A 24 -8.00 -10.89 -23.38
C ARG A 24 -8.85 -12.07 -23.84
N ARG A 25 -8.91 -13.15 -23.06
CA ARG A 25 -9.79 -14.30 -23.29
C ARG A 25 -11.19 -14.12 -22.69
N GLY A 26 -11.43 -13.02 -21.96
CA GLY A 26 -12.69 -12.76 -21.27
C GLY A 26 -12.88 -13.61 -20.00
N GLU A 27 -11.81 -14.22 -19.49
CA GLU A 27 -11.84 -14.97 -18.23
C GLU A 27 -11.82 -14.06 -17.00
N LEU A 28 -11.37 -12.81 -17.18
CA LEU A 28 -11.38 -11.75 -16.19
C LEU A 28 -12.06 -10.52 -16.77
N SER A 29 -12.87 -9.86 -15.95
CA SER A 29 -13.41 -8.54 -16.23
C SER A 29 -12.44 -7.43 -15.79
N GLU A 30 -12.72 -6.20 -16.20
CA GLU A 30 -11.97 -5.03 -15.71
C GLU A 30 -12.16 -4.81 -14.20
N ALA A 31 -13.33 -5.15 -13.65
CA ALA A 31 -13.59 -5.09 -12.21
C ALA A 31 -12.74 -6.11 -11.43
N ASP A 32 -12.50 -7.29 -12.01
CA ASP A 32 -11.60 -8.29 -11.42
C ASP A 32 -10.15 -7.79 -11.38
N LEU A 33 -9.71 -7.04 -12.40
CA LEU A 33 -8.39 -6.40 -12.42
C LEU A 33 -8.24 -5.32 -11.35
N GLU A 34 -9.25 -4.45 -11.19
CA GLU A 34 -9.24 -3.42 -10.15
C GLU A 34 -9.20 -4.05 -8.76
N THR A 35 -10.02 -5.08 -8.54
CA THR A 35 -10.02 -5.85 -7.29
C THR A 35 -8.65 -6.48 -7.03
N ALA A 36 -8.04 -7.13 -8.03
CA ALA A 36 -6.71 -7.71 -7.91
C ALA A 36 -5.62 -6.66 -7.59
N ALA A 37 -5.69 -5.49 -8.23
CA ALA A 37 -4.77 -4.38 -7.98
C ALA A 37 -4.92 -3.82 -6.56
N PHE A 38 -6.15 -3.73 -6.06
CA PHE A 38 -6.39 -3.31 -4.68
C PHE A 38 -5.90 -4.36 -3.68
N THR A 39 -6.23 -5.64 -3.90
CA THR A 39 -5.85 -6.74 -3.00
C THR A 39 -4.34 -6.90 -2.89
N ILE A 40 -3.60 -6.78 -3.99
CA ILE A 40 -2.13 -6.89 -3.98
C ILE A 40 -1.46 -5.73 -3.24
N PHE A 41 -2.14 -4.60 -3.08
CA PHE A 41 -1.66 -3.49 -2.24
C PHE A 41 -2.08 -3.68 -0.78
N LEU A 42 -3.34 -4.04 -0.55
CA LEU A 42 -3.95 -4.11 0.77
C LEU A 42 -3.29 -5.18 1.65
N TYR A 43 -3.15 -6.42 1.16
CA TYR A 43 -2.66 -7.52 2.01
C TYR A 43 -1.22 -7.34 2.48
N PRO A 44 -0.25 -6.94 1.62
CA PRO A 44 1.10 -6.63 2.10
C PRO A 44 1.10 -5.48 3.11
N ARG A 45 0.31 -4.42 2.88
CA ARG A 45 0.23 -3.30 3.83
C ARG A 45 -0.32 -3.73 5.18
N MET A 46 -1.34 -4.59 5.20
CA MET A 46 -1.88 -5.14 6.44
C MET A 46 -0.83 -5.96 7.20
N LEU A 47 -0.03 -6.76 6.48
CA LEU A 47 1.07 -7.53 7.07
C LEU A 47 2.12 -6.60 7.69
N ASP A 48 2.55 -5.56 6.99
CA ASP A 48 3.50 -4.58 7.50
C ASP A 48 2.94 -3.83 8.72
N CYS A 49 1.68 -3.41 8.70
CA CYS A 49 1.04 -2.78 9.84
C CYS A 49 1.00 -3.71 11.06
N ALA A 50 0.73 -5.00 10.86
CA ALA A 50 0.75 -5.98 11.95
C ALA A 50 2.17 -6.15 12.53
N ALA A 51 3.19 -6.17 11.67
CA ALA A 51 4.58 -6.20 12.11
C ALA A 51 4.98 -4.94 12.88
N GLU A 52 4.55 -3.75 12.44
CA GLU A 52 4.80 -2.49 13.14
C GLU A 52 4.12 -2.45 14.51
N ILE A 53 2.89 -2.97 14.62
CA ILE A 53 2.19 -3.11 15.90
C ILE A 53 2.97 -4.02 16.85
N ASP A 54 3.41 -5.19 16.38
CA ASP A 54 4.20 -6.13 17.20
C ASP A 54 5.53 -5.50 17.66
N ASP A 55 6.24 -4.83 16.74
CA ASP A 55 7.46 -4.12 17.04
C ASP A 55 7.25 -3.04 18.11
N HIS A 56 6.15 -2.28 18.03
CA HIS A 56 5.79 -1.29 19.04
C HIS A 56 5.46 -1.89 20.42
N LEU A 57 4.75 -3.02 20.45
CA LEU A 57 4.44 -3.72 21.70
C LEU A 57 5.71 -4.23 22.38
N ASN A 58 6.64 -4.77 21.61
CA ASN A 58 7.83 -5.46 22.12
C ASN A 58 9.02 -4.54 22.38
N ARG A 59 9.09 -3.35 21.76
CA ARG A 59 10.18 -2.37 22.01
C ARG A 59 10.09 -1.64 23.36
N GLY A 60 9.00 -1.79 24.12
CA GLY A 60 8.93 -1.44 25.54
C GLY A 60 9.06 0.05 25.91
N ARG A 61 8.93 0.98 24.94
CA ARG A 61 8.94 2.42 25.20
C ARG A 61 7.53 2.97 25.08
N ASN A 62 7.10 3.75 26.08
CA ASN A 62 5.90 4.56 25.97
C ASN A 62 6.10 5.58 24.84
N MET A 63 5.40 5.40 23.72
CA MET A 63 5.44 6.34 22.62
C MET A 63 4.34 7.36 22.84
N ASP A 64 4.73 8.60 23.13
CA ASP A 64 3.83 9.72 22.92
C ASP A 64 3.57 9.85 21.41
N THR A 65 2.41 9.37 20.98
CA THR A 65 1.99 9.39 19.56
C THR A 65 1.34 10.71 19.16
N ARG A 66 1.30 11.70 20.06
CA ARG A 66 0.79 13.03 19.73
C ARG A 66 1.74 13.72 18.75
N THR A 67 1.19 14.31 17.70
CA THR A 67 1.94 15.23 16.83
C THR A 67 2.50 16.37 17.68
N ALA A 68 3.81 16.63 17.58
CA ALA A 68 4.45 17.68 18.35
C ALA A 68 3.75 19.03 18.12
N ALA A 69 3.50 19.78 19.19
CA ALA A 69 2.77 21.04 19.12
C ALA A 69 3.41 22.06 18.17
N SER A 70 4.74 22.04 18.04
CA SER A 70 5.50 22.88 17.08
C SER A 70 5.22 22.56 15.61
N LEU A 71 4.64 21.40 15.30
CA LEU A 71 4.19 21.01 13.95
C LEU A 71 2.69 21.24 13.73
N CYS A 72 1.95 21.65 14.77
CA CYS A 72 0.53 21.95 14.70
C CYS A 72 0.30 23.46 14.56
N HIS A 73 -0.75 23.86 13.85
CA HIS A 73 -1.23 25.24 13.82
C HIS A 73 -2.67 25.30 14.32
N PHE A 74 -2.99 26.31 15.12
CA PHE A 74 -4.35 26.51 15.62
C PHE A 74 -5.26 27.04 14.51
N VAL A 75 -6.43 26.42 14.31
CA VAL A 75 -7.45 26.89 13.37
C VAL A 75 -8.67 27.29 14.19
N ALA A 76 -9.02 28.58 14.13
CA ALA A 76 -10.13 29.20 14.86
C ALA A 76 -11.34 29.42 13.95
#